data_AF-A0A1E5VQ62-F1
#
_entry.id   AF-A0A1E5VQ62-F1
#
_cell.length_a   1.000
_cell.length_b   1.000
_cell.length_c   1.000
_cell.angle_alpha   90.00
_cell.angle_beta   90.00
_cell.angle_gamma   90.00
#
_symmetry.space_group_name_H-M   'P 1'
#
loop_
_entity.id
_entity.type
_entity.pdbx_description
1 polymer ?
#
loop_
_entity_poly.entity_id
_entity_poly.type
_entity_poly.pdbx_seq_one_letter_code
_entity_poly.pdbx_strand_id
1 'polypeptide(L)'
;LYIFIRIHEKQGIHRDGLNLYSDVTVDYIDAILGTTVKVETIEGFKDLHIPSGTQPGENLKFSQLGVPDIKRPNIRGDHYFLIKVKIPKNISDRERSLVEELATLNKAQNISVPGEVLIFFLCYCRSITTSASASGPDPRRAMSSRPPTHPSHRSPRRFPTACCLLVLTLALLFASAAAKSSRRPISDIEIRQKKEACYTDVENGLWGWVCRSSPTEKENCVLRCLSPECYDLIYGGDPLEEGELDYVRGQEYKYCMHKYGLLKHSQLLKDRIVGSFVKWSDSNYYSSRGWVAL
;
A
#
# COMPACT_ATOMS: atom_id res chain seq x y z
N LEU A 1 -1.95 55.53 42.86
CA LEU A 1 -1.83 55.68 41.39
C LEU A 1 -1.99 54.31 40.77
N TYR A 2 -2.87 54.15 39.79
CA TYR A 2 -3.03 52.91 39.03
C TYR A 2 -2.77 53.21 37.55
N ILE A 3 -1.95 52.40 36.90
CA ILE A 3 -1.64 52.52 35.47
C ILE A 3 -2.35 51.37 34.76
N PHE A 4 -3.21 51.71 33.80
CA PHE A 4 -3.88 50.74 32.94
C PHE A 4 -3.15 50.69 31.59
N ILE A 5 -2.58 49.53 31.27
CA ILE A 5 -1.92 49.30 29.98
C ILE A 5 -2.94 48.72 29.03
N ARG A 6 -3.16 49.38 27.89
CA ARG A 6 -3.93 48.84 26.77
C ARG A 6 -2.96 48.38 25.69
N ILE A 7 -3.07 47.12 25.29
CA ILE A 7 -2.23 46.53 24.25
C ILE A 7 -3.03 46.58 22.95
N HIS A 8 -2.45 47.17 21.90
CA HIS A 8 -3.01 47.12 20.57
C HIS A 8 -2.71 45.77 19.92
N GLU A 9 -3.70 45.16 19.29
CA GLU A 9 -3.53 43.93 18.53
C GLU A 9 -2.71 44.20 17.26
N LYS A 10 -1.71 43.37 17.02
CA LYS A 10 -0.95 43.37 15.77
C LYS A 10 -1.72 42.52 14.74
N GLN A 11 -1.89 43.03 13.52
CA GLN A 11 -2.57 42.27 12.47
C GLN A 11 -1.82 40.95 12.19
N GLY A 12 -2.56 39.84 12.10
CA GLY A 12 -2.02 38.51 11.80
C GLY A 12 -1.39 37.74 12.97
N ILE A 13 -1.30 38.33 14.16
CA ILE A 13 -0.82 37.64 15.37
C ILE A 13 -1.86 37.77 16.49
N HIS A 14 -2.42 36.64 16.89
CA HIS A 14 -3.35 36.54 18.01
C HIS A 14 -2.64 36.02 19.25
N ARG A 15 -2.88 36.64 20.40
CA ARG A 15 -2.30 36.23 21.68
C ARG A 15 -3.33 35.48 22.50
N ASP A 16 -2.95 34.30 22.99
CA ASP A 16 -3.69 33.58 24.03
C ASP A 16 -2.73 33.18 25.17
N GLY A 17 -2.93 33.79 26.34
CA GLY A 17 -2.04 33.66 27.48
C GLY A 17 -0.60 34.10 27.18
N LEU A 18 0.33 33.15 27.21
CA LEU A 18 1.74 33.34 26.87
C LEU A 18 2.05 32.99 25.40
N ASN A 19 1.15 32.28 24.73
CA ASN A 19 1.36 31.78 23.38
C ASN A 19 0.82 32.77 22.34
N LEU A 20 1.41 32.71 21.16
CA LEU A 20 1.01 33.48 19.99
C LEU A 20 0.53 32.53 18.89
N TYR A 21 -0.41 32.99 18.07
CA TYR A 21 -1.03 32.22 17.01
C TYR A 21 -1.08 33.06 15.74
N SER A 22 -0.67 32.47 14.62
CA SER A 22 -0.72 33.09 13.30
C SER A 22 -1.18 32.10 12.25
N ASP A 23 -1.84 32.59 11.22
CA ASP A 23 -2.22 31.77 10.07
C ASP A 23 -1.17 31.89 8.97
N VAL A 24 -0.76 30.74 8.41
CA VAL A 24 0.16 30.70 7.26
C VAL A 24 -0.55 30.00 6.12
N THR A 25 -0.69 30.69 5.00
CA THR A 25 -1.31 30.10 3.80
C THR A 25 -0.24 29.57 2.88
N VAL A 26 -0.37 28.30 2.45
CA VAL A 26 0.57 27.64 1.54
C VAL A 26 -0.16 26.97 0.38
N ASP A 27 0.54 26.82 -0.75
CA ASP A 27 0.02 26.09 -1.89
C ASP A 27 -0.07 24.59 -1.60
N TYR A 28 -1.01 23.90 -2.25
CA TYR A 28 -1.18 22.46 -2.10
C TYR A 28 0.04 21.67 -2.59
N ILE A 29 0.76 22.16 -3.62
CA ILE A 29 2.00 21.53 -4.08
C ILE A 29 3.09 21.63 -3.02
N ASP A 30 3.26 22.81 -2.45
CA ASP A 30 4.24 23.06 -1.38
C ASP A 30 3.93 22.24 -0.12
N ALA A 31 2.65 22.07 0.22
CA ALA A 31 2.25 21.20 1.33
C ALA A 31 2.59 19.72 1.06
N ILE A 32 2.50 19.26 -0.19
CA ILE A 32 2.85 17.89 -0.58
C ILE A 32 4.37 17.69 -0.56
N LEU A 33 5.13 18.60 -1.17
CA LEU A 33 6.57 18.46 -1.38
C LEU A 33 7.42 18.97 -0.21
N GLY A 34 6.87 19.83 0.64
CA GLY A 34 7.60 20.57 1.64
C GLY A 34 8.20 21.86 1.07
N THR A 35 8.30 22.90 1.90
CA THR A 35 8.83 24.20 1.51
C THR A 35 9.37 24.97 2.72
N THR A 36 9.93 26.15 2.49
CA THR A 36 10.30 27.10 3.56
C THR A 36 9.66 28.44 3.26
N VAL A 37 8.83 28.92 4.19
CA VAL A 37 8.08 30.17 4.04
C VAL A 37 8.54 31.19 5.07
N LYS A 38 8.74 32.43 4.63
CA LYS A 38 9.07 33.54 5.53
C LYS A 38 7.82 34.00 6.28
N VAL A 39 7.83 33.87 7.59
CA VAL A 39 6.71 34.23 8.47
C VAL A 39 7.08 35.41 9.36
N GLU A 40 6.08 36.22 9.71
CA GLU A 40 6.24 37.33 10.63
C GLU A 40 6.08 36.86 12.08
N THR A 41 7.06 37.20 12.92
CA THR A 41 7.04 36.96 14.36
C THR A 41 7.11 38.29 15.12
N ILE A 42 7.02 38.24 16.45
CA ILE A 42 7.22 39.43 17.29
C ILE A 42 8.65 39.97 17.26
N GLU A 43 9.64 39.13 16.90
CA GLU A 43 11.06 39.50 16.81
C GLU A 43 11.48 39.89 15.38
N GLY A 44 10.53 39.89 14.44
CA GLY A 44 10.79 40.12 13.01
C GLY A 44 10.48 38.89 12.17
N PHE A 45 10.99 38.87 10.94
CA PHE A 45 10.73 37.76 10.03
C PHE A 45 11.66 36.57 10.31
N LYS A 46 11.11 35.36 10.27
CA LYS A 46 11.86 34.10 10.37
C LYS A 46 11.39 33.12 9.31
N ASP A 47 12.25 32.18 8.95
CA ASP A 47 11.95 31.16 7.98
C ASP A 47 11.33 29.94 8.67
N LEU A 48 10.06 29.66 8.36
CA LEU A 48 9.31 28.50 8.84
C LEU A 48 9.46 27.36 7.83
N HIS A 49 10.07 26.26 8.28
CA HIS A 49 10.17 25.04 7.49
C HIS A 49 8.87 24.24 7.58
N ILE A 50 8.29 23.94 6.41
CA ILE A 50 7.06 23.18 6.26
C ILE A 50 7.45 21.80 5.72
N PRO A 51 7.25 20.72 6.51
CA PRO A 51 7.63 19.38 6.08
C PRO A 51 6.77 18.91 4.91
N SER A 52 7.26 17.90 4.18
CA SER A 52 6.48 17.26 3.13
C SER A 52 5.28 16.51 3.72
N GLY A 53 4.15 16.57 3.03
CA GLY A 53 2.91 15.94 3.47
C GLY A 53 2.16 16.68 4.59
N THR A 54 2.46 17.97 4.83
CA THR A 54 1.74 18.79 5.82
C THR A 54 0.25 18.82 5.52
N GLN A 55 -0.56 18.62 6.57
CA GLN A 55 -2.01 18.57 6.45
C GLN A 55 -2.66 19.95 6.65
N PRO A 56 -3.80 20.23 6.01
CA PRO A 56 -4.58 21.43 6.29
C PRO A 56 -5.02 21.46 7.77
N GLY A 57 -4.77 22.57 8.45
CA GLY A 57 -5.06 22.74 9.88
C GLY A 57 -3.99 22.20 10.83
N GLU A 58 -2.87 21.70 10.29
CA GLU A 58 -1.72 21.33 11.11
C GLU A 58 -1.09 22.56 11.77
N ASN A 59 -0.56 22.38 12.99
CA ASN A 59 0.08 23.44 13.76
C ASN A 59 1.59 23.21 13.83
N LEU A 60 2.34 24.13 13.24
CA LEU A 60 3.80 24.22 13.42
C LEU A 60 4.11 25.24 14.51
N LYS A 61 5.30 25.19 15.12
CA LYS A 61 5.67 26.14 16.17
C LYS A 61 7.13 26.55 16.17
N PHE A 62 7.36 27.77 16.63
CA PHE A 62 8.65 28.19 17.15
C PHE A 62 8.60 28.25 18.68
N SER A 63 9.47 27.46 19.30
CA SER A 63 9.60 27.42 20.75
C SER A 63 10.15 28.75 21.29
N GLN A 64 9.66 29.20 22.43
CA GLN A 64 10.13 30.40 23.15
C GLN A 64 9.99 31.74 22.39
N LEU A 65 9.23 31.77 21.28
CA LEU A 65 8.93 33.00 20.53
C LEU A 65 7.57 33.64 20.90
N GLY A 66 6.93 33.16 21.95
CA GLY A 66 5.75 33.77 22.53
C GLY A 66 6.09 34.92 23.49
N VAL A 67 5.09 35.28 24.31
CA VAL A 67 5.19 36.38 25.28
C VAL A 67 5.92 35.90 26.54
N PRO A 68 6.83 36.72 27.13
CA PRO A 68 7.43 36.42 28.41
C PRO A 68 6.42 36.45 29.57
N ASP A 69 6.58 35.51 30.51
CA ASP A 69 5.83 35.48 31.77
C ASP A 69 6.27 36.66 32.66
N ILE A 70 5.31 37.50 33.07
CA ILE A 70 5.56 38.70 33.90
C ILE A 70 6.22 38.33 35.23
N LYS A 71 5.87 37.19 35.82
CA LYS A 71 6.41 36.74 37.12
C LYS A 71 7.77 36.07 36.95
N ARG A 72 8.04 35.47 35.80
CA ARG A 72 9.23 34.66 35.51
C ARG A 72 9.76 35.01 34.12
N PRO A 73 10.60 36.05 33.99
CA PRO A 73 11.01 36.58 32.68
C PRO A 73 11.80 35.58 31.83
N ASN A 74 12.42 34.57 32.44
CA ASN A 74 13.13 33.50 31.73
C ASN A 74 12.19 32.48 31.06
N ILE A 75 10.88 32.53 31.34
CA ILE A 75 9.89 31.65 30.73
C ILE A 75 9.13 32.45 29.67
N ARG A 76 9.11 31.92 28.45
CA ARG A 76 8.34 32.46 27.32
C ARG A 76 7.40 31.39 26.79
N GLY A 77 6.26 31.80 26.28
CA GLY A 77 5.38 30.91 25.50
C GLY A 77 5.96 30.61 24.12
N ASP A 78 5.18 29.90 23.31
CA ASP A 78 5.52 29.52 21.95
C ASP A 78 4.72 30.34 20.93
N HIS A 79 5.20 30.41 19.68
CA HIS A 79 4.44 30.95 18.55
C HIS A 79 4.01 29.81 17.65
N TYR A 80 2.70 29.58 17.57
CA TYR A 80 2.05 28.57 16.74
C TYR A 80 1.60 29.14 15.40
N PHE A 81 1.76 28.35 14.35
CA PHE A 81 1.37 28.66 12.99
C PHE A 81 0.37 27.61 12.50
N LEU A 82 -0.87 28.04 12.28
CA LEU A 82 -1.91 27.20 11.70
C LEU A 82 -1.77 27.20 10.18
N ILE A 83 -1.49 26.03 9.61
CA ILE A 83 -1.26 25.90 8.17
C ILE A 83 -2.60 25.81 7.42
N LYS A 84 -2.84 26.78 6.54
CA LYS A 84 -4.00 26.83 5.64
C LYS A 84 -3.54 26.47 4.23
N VAL A 85 -3.90 25.27 3.78
CA VAL A 85 -3.57 24.83 2.42
C VAL A 85 -4.58 25.42 1.42
N LYS A 86 -4.08 26.14 0.43
CA LYS A 86 -4.86 26.74 -0.64
C LYS A 86 -4.95 25.76 -1.81
N ILE A 87 -6.15 25.27 -2.08
CA ILE A 87 -6.44 24.42 -3.23
C ILE A 87 -7.07 25.29 -4.33
N PRO A 88 -6.50 25.34 -5.55
CA PRO A 88 -7.06 26.14 -6.63
C PRO A 88 -8.41 25.61 -7.08
N LYS A 89 -9.36 26.51 -7.37
CA LYS A 89 -10.69 26.15 -7.90
C LYS A 89 -10.67 25.85 -9.39
N ASN A 90 -9.76 26.50 -10.12
CA ASN A 90 -9.59 26.37 -11.57
C ASN A 90 -8.13 26.02 -11.84
N ILE A 91 -7.91 25.05 -12.73
CA ILE A 91 -6.59 24.61 -13.19
C ILE A 91 -6.61 24.53 -14.72
N SER A 92 -5.45 24.71 -15.35
CA SER A 92 -5.26 24.57 -16.80
C SER A 92 -5.43 23.13 -17.25
N ASP A 93 -5.64 22.91 -18.55
CA ASP A 93 -5.79 21.55 -19.10
C ASP A 93 -4.52 20.70 -18.88
N ARG A 94 -3.34 21.32 -18.94
CA ARG A 94 -2.06 20.65 -18.65
C ARG A 94 -1.91 20.27 -17.17
N GLU A 95 -2.32 21.13 -16.25
CA GLU A 95 -2.32 20.79 -14.82
C GLU A 95 -3.33 19.68 -14.51
N ARG A 96 -4.51 19.72 -15.14
CA ARG A 96 -5.52 18.66 -15.00
C ARG A 96 -4.96 17.31 -15.42
N SER A 97 -4.31 17.21 -16.58
CA SER A 97 -3.73 15.93 -17.04
C SER A 97 -2.70 15.37 -16.06
N LEU A 98 -1.89 16.22 -15.43
CA LEU A 98 -0.89 15.79 -14.45
C LEU A 98 -1.53 15.30 -13.14
N VAL A 99 -2.58 15.98 -12.68
CA VAL A 99 -3.32 15.55 -11.47
C VAL A 99 -4.08 14.24 -11.72
N GLU A 100 -4.61 14.04 -12.92
CA GLU A 100 -5.24 12.77 -13.31
C GLU A 100 -4.22 11.63 -13.32
N GLU A 101 -3.04 11.84 -13.89
CA GLU A 101 -1.94 10.87 -13.85
C GLU A 101 -1.59 10.50 -12.40
N LEU A 102 -1.39 11.51 -11.54
CA LEU A 102 -1.13 11.31 -10.11
C LEU A 102 -2.26 10.50 -9.43
N ALA A 103 -3.52 10.76 -9.78
CA ALA A 103 -4.66 10.02 -9.25
C ALA A 103 -4.66 8.54 -9.67
N THR A 104 -4.23 8.22 -10.90
CA THR A 104 -4.11 6.83 -11.35
C THR A 104 -3.04 6.07 -10.56
N LEU A 105 -1.89 6.70 -10.31
CA LEU A 105 -0.80 6.14 -9.51
C LEU A 105 -1.26 5.87 -8.07
N ASN A 106 -2.01 6.79 -7.45
CA ASN A 106 -2.52 6.64 -6.09
C ASN A 106 -3.58 5.53 -5.98
N LYS A 107 -4.51 5.40 -6.95
CA LYS A 107 -5.50 4.32 -6.97
C LYS A 107 -4.85 2.94 -7.04
N ALA A 108 -3.74 2.82 -7.76
CA ALA A 108 -2.99 1.58 -7.83
C ALA A 108 -2.36 1.17 -6.48
N GLN A 109 -2.20 2.10 -5.53
CA GLN A 109 -1.63 1.82 -4.20
C GLN A 109 -2.70 1.52 -3.13
N ASN A 110 -3.89 2.12 -3.24
CA ASN A 110 -4.97 2.01 -2.23
C ASN A 110 -5.95 0.85 -2.43
N ILE A 111 -5.53 -0.27 -3.03
CA ILE A 111 -6.34 -1.50 -3.04
C ILE A 111 -6.24 -2.15 -1.65
N SER A 112 -6.98 -1.60 -0.68
CA SER A 112 -7.28 -2.31 0.57
C SER A 112 -8.17 -3.50 0.21
N VAL A 113 -7.62 -4.71 0.33
CA VAL A 113 -8.40 -5.95 0.27
C VAL A 113 -9.49 -5.85 1.34
N PRO A 114 -10.80 -5.82 1.01
CA PRO A 114 -11.83 -5.78 2.03
C PRO A 114 -11.71 -7.04 2.90
N GLY A 115 -11.61 -6.83 4.22
CA GLY A 115 -11.43 -7.88 5.23
C GLY A 115 -12.60 -8.86 5.39
N GLU A 116 -13.51 -8.95 4.41
CA GLU A 116 -14.65 -9.88 4.44
C GLU A 116 -14.29 -11.31 4.05
N VAL A 117 -13.11 -11.53 3.46
CA VAL A 117 -12.68 -12.89 3.07
C VAL A 117 -12.25 -13.74 4.29
N LEU A 118 -11.87 -13.13 5.41
CA LEU A 118 -11.42 -13.86 6.61
C LEU A 118 -12.58 -14.38 7.47
N ILE A 119 -13.73 -13.69 7.47
CA ILE A 119 -14.91 -14.08 8.28
C ILE A 119 -15.58 -15.33 7.68
N PHE A 120 -15.59 -15.47 6.35
CA PHE A 120 -16.11 -16.67 5.69
C PHE A 120 -15.24 -17.92 5.94
N PHE A 121 -13.91 -17.77 6.04
CA PHE A 121 -13.00 -18.90 6.27
C PHE A 121 -13.10 -19.47 7.69
N LEU A 122 -13.35 -18.63 8.70
CA LEU A 122 -13.49 -19.08 10.10
C LEU A 122 -14.86 -19.72 10.41
N CYS A 123 -15.91 -19.39 9.65
CA CYS A 123 -17.23 -20.02 9.80
C CYS A 123 -17.25 -21.46 9.25
N TYR A 124 -16.53 -21.73 8.15
CA TYR A 124 -16.51 -23.04 7.51
C TYR A 124 -15.74 -24.11 8.32
N CYS A 125 -14.66 -23.73 9.01
CA CYS A 125 -13.86 -24.68 9.80
C CYS A 125 -14.50 -25.10 11.14
N ARG A 126 -15.51 -24.40 11.65
CA ARG A 126 -16.16 -24.76 12.93
C ARG A 126 -17.26 -25.82 12.79
N SER A 127 -17.65 -26.18 11.57
CA SER A 127 -18.68 -27.21 11.30
C SER A 127 -18.10 -28.61 11.01
N ILE A 128 -16.77 -28.75 10.92
CA ILE A 128 -16.13 -30.02 10.48
C ILE A 128 -15.59 -30.85 11.66
N THR A 129 -15.47 -30.30 12.88
CA THR A 129 -14.83 -31.00 14.01
C THR A 129 -15.77 -31.65 15.02
N THR A 130 -17.08 -31.81 14.73
CA THR A 130 -17.99 -32.56 15.60
C THR A 130 -18.80 -33.63 14.86
N SER A 131 -18.10 -34.58 14.23
CA SER A 131 -18.71 -35.88 13.91
C SER A 131 -17.63 -36.96 13.72
N ALA A 132 -16.92 -37.31 14.80
CA ALA A 132 -16.06 -38.50 14.82
C ALA A 132 -15.94 -39.08 16.24
N SER A 133 -16.99 -39.74 16.72
CA SER A 133 -16.86 -40.88 17.64
C SER A 133 -18.15 -41.71 17.65
N ALA A 134 -18.07 -42.89 17.06
CA ALA A 134 -19.08 -43.94 17.18
C ALA A 134 -18.38 -45.29 17.36
N SER A 135 -18.59 -45.93 18.51
CA SER A 135 -18.60 -47.39 18.73
C SER A 135 -18.95 -47.65 20.21
N GLY A 136 -20.10 -48.25 20.51
CA GLY A 136 -20.27 -49.70 20.67
C GLY A 136 -21.63 -50.03 21.35
N PRO A 137 -22.12 -51.29 21.33
CA PRO A 137 -23.55 -51.59 21.49
C PRO A 137 -23.96 -52.29 22.82
N ASP A 138 -25.29 -52.32 23.02
CA ASP A 138 -26.12 -53.33 23.73
C ASP A 138 -26.55 -53.06 25.21
N PRO A 139 -27.56 -53.76 25.79
CA PRO A 139 -28.96 -53.32 25.86
C PRO A 139 -29.60 -53.45 27.29
N ARG A 140 -30.72 -52.74 27.56
CA ARG A 140 -31.89 -53.19 28.37
C ARG A 140 -32.81 -52.03 28.83
N ARG A 141 -34.13 -52.24 28.63
CA ARG A 141 -35.26 -52.06 29.61
C ARG A 141 -35.53 -50.61 30.12
N ALA A 142 -36.73 -50.05 30.23
CA ALA A 142 -38.13 -50.43 30.00
C ALA A 142 -39.01 -49.15 30.06
N MET A 143 -40.07 -49.14 29.24
CA MET A 143 -41.47 -48.83 29.59
C MET A 143 -41.79 -47.54 30.38
N SER A 144 -42.55 -46.62 29.77
CA SER A 144 -43.89 -46.20 30.25
C SER A 144 -44.56 -45.11 29.39
N SER A 145 -45.61 -45.53 28.69
CA SER A 145 -46.95 -44.91 28.49
C SER A 145 -47.16 -43.41 28.13
N ARG A 146 -47.75 -43.24 26.93
CA ARG A 146 -48.97 -42.46 26.52
C ARG A 146 -48.79 -41.32 25.49
N PRO A 147 -49.83 -41.09 24.63
CA PRO A 147 -49.68 -40.59 23.26
C PRO A 147 -50.47 -39.26 23.04
N PRO A 148 -50.86 -38.83 21.81
CA PRO A 148 -50.20 -37.71 21.13
C PRO A 148 -51.16 -36.57 20.68
N THR A 149 -50.63 -35.42 20.25
CA THR A 149 -51.27 -34.57 19.23
C THR A 149 -50.23 -33.77 18.41
N HIS A 150 -50.38 -33.85 17.09
CA HIS A 150 -49.64 -33.26 15.94
C HIS A 150 -49.25 -31.74 16.05
N PRO A 151 -48.32 -31.18 15.22
CA PRO A 151 -48.26 -31.35 13.76
C PRO A 151 -46.88 -31.41 13.06
N SER A 152 -47.01 -31.70 11.76
CA SER A 152 -46.05 -31.89 10.67
C SER A 152 -44.83 -30.95 10.60
N HIS A 153 -43.64 -31.55 10.56
CA HIS A 153 -42.42 -30.91 10.08
C HIS A 153 -42.09 -31.40 8.66
N ARG A 154 -41.97 -30.45 7.72
CA ARG A 154 -41.43 -30.69 6.37
C ARG A 154 -39.96 -31.11 6.48
N SER A 155 -39.61 -32.11 5.67
CA SER A 155 -38.27 -32.69 5.53
C SER A 155 -37.22 -31.67 5.03
N PRO A 156 -35.96 -31.75 5.49
CA PRO A 156 -34.87 -30.99 4.88
C PRO A 156 -34.48 -31.65 3.55
N ARG A 157 -34.45 -30.86 2.48
CA ARG A 157 -33.97 -31.29 1.16
C ARG A 157 -32.50 -31.66 1.28
N ARG A 158 -32.19 -32.94 1.02
CA ARG A 158 -30.81 -33.43 0.85
C ARG A 158 -30.18 -32.69 -0.34
N PHE A 159 -29.22 -31.81 -0.07
CA PHE A 159 -28.32 -31.33 -1.11
C PHE A 159 -27.46 -32.51 -1.59
N PRO A 160 -27.34 -32.76 -2.91
CA PRO A 160 -26.65 -33.94 -3.41
C PRO A 160 -25.15 -33.80 -3.12
N THR A 161 -24.61 -34.85 -2.48
CA THR A 161 -23.17 -35.02 -2.15
C THR A 161 -22.23 -34.77 -3.33
N ALA A 162 -22.72 -34.91 -4.55
CA ALA A 162 -22.02 -34.56 -5.79
C ALA A 162 -21.59 -33.09 -5.85
N CYS A 163 -22.36 -32.16 -5.29
CA CYS A 163 -22.04 -30.72 -5.31
C CYS A 163 -20.86 -30.40 -4.36
N CYS A 164 -20.78 -31.07 -3.21
CA CYS A 164 -19.67 -30.92 -2.27
C CYS A 164 -18.36 -31.49 -2.83
N LEU A 165 -18.42 -32.62 -3.55
CA LEU A 165 -17.25 -33.23 -4.17
C LEU A 165 -16.70 -32.37 -5.32
N LEU A 166 -17.57 -31.75 -6.12
CA LEU A 166 -17.17 -30.82 -7.18
C LEU A 166 -16.52 -29.54 -6.63
N VAL A 167 -17.01 -29.01 -5.52
CA VAL A 167 -16.42 -27.85 -4.84
C VAL A 167 -15.08 -28.22 -4.17
N LEU A 168 -14.95 -29.42 -3.61
CA LEU A 168 -13.70 -29.93 -3.04
C LEU A 168 -12.63 -30.17 -4.10
N THR A 169 -12.99 -30.74 -5.26
CA THR A 169 -12.03 -30.95 -6.36
C THR A 169 -11.62 -29.63 -6.99
N LEU A 170 -12.55 -28.68 -7.20
CA LEU A 170 -12.19 -27.31 -7.60
C LEU A 170 -11.29 -26.64 -6.56
N ALA A 171 -11.61 -26.73 -5.27
CA ALA A 171 -10.79 -26.12 -4.21
C ALA A 171 -9.37 -26.72 -4.16
N LEU A 172 -9.21 -28.02 -4.38
CA LEU A 172 -7.90 -28.68 -4.44
C LEU A 172 -7.12 -28.33 -5.71
N LEU A 173 -7.80 -28.15 -6.85
CA LEU A 173 -7.20 -27.66 -8.10
C LEU A 173 -6.77 -26.19 -8.01
N PHE A 174 -7.52 -25.35 -7.27
CA PHE A 174 -7.14 -23.96 -7.01
C PHE A 174 -6.05 -23.83 -5.92
N ALA A 175 -5.99 -24.76 -4.96
CA ALA A 175 -4.96 -24.79 -3.92
C ALA A 175 -3.57 -25.12 -4.47
N SER A 176 -3.46 -25.95 -5.51
CA SER A 176 -2.18 -26.25 -6.17
C SER A 176 -1.70 -25.14 -7.12
N ALA A 177 -2.60 -24.27 -7.60
CA ALA A 177 -2.24 -23.07 -8.37
C ALA A 177 -1.82 -21.87 -7.48
N ALA A 178 -1.93 -21.99 -6.16
CA ALA A 178 -1.36 -21.08 -5.18
C ALA A 178 0.09 -21.49 -4.86
N ALA A 179 0.94 -21.57 -5.89
CA ALA A 179 2.37 -21.61 -5.71
C ALA A 179 2.79 -20.38 -4.87
N LYS A 180 3.53 -20.66 -3.79
CA LYS A 180 4.04 -19.71 -2.79
C LYS A 180 4.73 -18.50 -3.44
N SER A 181 3.96 -17.48 -3.78
CA SER A 181 4.47 -16.12 -3.93
C SER A 181 4.52 -15.54 -2.53
N SER A 182 5.59 -15.88 -1.81
CA SER A 182 5.81 -15.45 -0.44
C SER A 182 5.94 -13.93 -0.41
N ARG A 183 5.14 -13.24 0.41
CA ARG A 183 5.24 -11.79 0.70
C ARG A 183 6.52 -11.42 1.46
N ARG A 184 7.65 -12.06 1.17
CA ARG A 184 8.92 -11.82 1.83
C ARG A 184 9.86 -11.15 0.85
N PRO A 185 10.71 -10.21 1.31
CA PRO A 185 11.79 -9.70 0.47
C PRO A 185 12.61 -10.85 -0.10
N ILE A 186 13.05 -10.72 -1.35
CA ILE A 186 13.89 -11.72 -2.03
C ILE A 186 15.15 -11.90 -1.18
N SER A 187 15.48 -13.14 -0.82
CA SER A 187 16.68 -13.42 -0.02
C SER A 187 17.94 -13.30 -0.89
N ASP A 188 19.07 -12.97 -0.27
CA ASP A 188 20.37 -12.90 -0.97
C ASP A 188 20.71 -14.22 -1.69
N ILE A 189 20.26 -15.36 -1.15
CA ILE A 189 20.42 -16.67 -1.77
C ILE A 189 19.60 -16.78 -3.07
N GLU A 190 18.35 -16.30 -3.05
CA GLU A 190 17.48 -16.30 -4.22
C GLU A 190 17.99 -15.33 -5.31
N ILE A 191 18.52 -14.16 -4.92
CA ILE A 191 19.18 -13.24 -5.87
C ILE A 191 20.36 -13.94 -6.54
N ARG A 192 21.22 -14.61 -5.76
CA ARG A 192 22.37 -15.33 -6.29
C ARG A 192 21.97 -16.44 -7.26
N GLN A 193 20.94 -17.22 -6.92
CA GLN A 193 20.42 -18.27 -7.80
C GLN A 193 19.86 -17.71 -9.12
N LYS A 194 19.12 -16.59 -9.07
CA LYS A 194 18.63 -15.92 -10.28
C LYS A 194 19.77 -15.35 -11.13
N LYS A 195 20.81 -14.83 -10.48
CA LYS A 195 22.01 -14.33 -11.17
C LYS A 195 22.75 -15.46 -11.88
N GLU A 196 22.90 -16.62 -11.23
CA GLU A 196 23.47 -17.83 -11.83
C GLU A 196 22.68 -18.28 -13.07
N ALA A 197 21.35 -18.28 -13.01
CA ALA A 197 20.51 -18.59 -14.17
C ALA A 197 20.75 -17.61 -15.35
N CYS A 198 20.83 -16.31 -15.05
CA CYS A 198 21.14 -15.30 -16.07
C CYS A 198 22.53 -15.50 -16.71
N TYR A 199 23.55 -15.90 -15.94
CA TYR A 199 24.85 -16.24 -16.52
C TYR A 199 24.74 -17.41 -17.50
N THR A 200 24.01 -18.45 -17.14
CA THR A 200 23.77 -19.60 -18.02
C THR A 200 23.04 -19.19 -19.29
N ASP A 201 22.03 -18.32 -19.21
CA ASP A 201 21.29 -17.84 -20.38
C ASP A 201 22.16 -17.02 -21.34
N VAL A 202 23.03 -16.17 -20.80
CA VAL A 202 24.00 -15.40 -21.59
C VAL A 202 25.00 -16.33 -22.27
N GLU A 203 25.53 -17.33 -21.57
CA GLU A 203 26.45 -18.32 -22.13
C GLU A 203 25.82 -19.14 -23.25
N ASN A 204 24.56 -19.56 -23.05
CA ASN A 204 23.75 -20.25 -24.06
C ASN A 204 23.44 -19.39 -25.29
N GLY A 205 23.75 -18.09 -25.26
CA GLY A 205 23.63 -17.18 -26.40
C GLY A 205 22.25 -16.56 -26.59
N LEU A 206 21.37 -16.68 -25.59
CA LEU A 206 20.02 -16.09 -25.62
C LEU A 206 20.05 -14.55 -25.68
N TRP A 207 21.16 -13.95 -25.29
CA TRP A 207 21.36 -12.50 -25.24
C TRP A 207 22.25 -11.95 -26.38
N GLY A 208 22.52 -12.76 -27.40
CA GLY A 208 23.32 -12.36 -28.55
C GLY A 208 24.84 -12.42 -28.31
N TRP A 209 25.61 -12.04 -29.33
CA TRP A 209 27.07 -12.17 -29.31
C TRP A 209 27.75 -11.12 -28.42
N VAL A 210 27.17 -9.91 -28.33
CA VAL A 210 27.72 -8.78 -27.56
C VAL A 210 27.86 -9.14 -26.08
N CYS A 211 26.87 -9.80 -25.50
CA CYS A 211 26.93 -10.24 -24.10
C CYS A 211 28.00 -11.33 -23.82
N ARG A 212 28.71 -11.80 -24.84
CA ARG A 212 29.83 -12.74 -24.72
C ARG A 212 31.15 -12.16 -25.23
N SER A 213 31.16 -10.91 -25.71
CA SER A 213 32.36 -10.31 -26.30
C SER A 213 33.41 -9.99 -25.24
N SER A 214 33.00 -9.59 -24.03
CA SER A 214 33.89 -9.29 -22.91
C SER A 214 33.29 -9.70 -21.56
N PRO A 215 34.11 -9.84 -20.50
CA PRO A 215 33.61 -10.09 -19.15
C PRO A 215 32.68 -8.99 -18.64
N THR A 216 32.96 -7.73 -18.97
CA THR A 216 32.13 -6.59 -18.56
C THR A 216 30.79 -6.58 -19.28
N GLU A 217 30.76 -6.82 -20.59
CA GLU A 217 29.50 -6.93 -21.35
C GLU A 217 28.65 -8.09 -20.85
N LYS A 218 29.30 -9.21 -20.50
CA LYS A 218 28.63 -10.33 -19.84
C LYS A 218 27.99 -9.90 -18.52
N GLU A 219 28.67 -9.12 -17.70
CA GLU A 219 28.12 -8.60 -16.44
C GLU A 219 26.96 -7.63 -16.66
N ASN A 220 27.10 -6.69 -17.60
CA ASN A 220 26.02 -5.76 -17.99
C ASN A 220 24.76 -6.51 -18.40
N CYS A 221 24.90 -7.52 -19.26
CA CYS A 221 23.77 -8.33 -19.70
C CYS A 221 23.16 -9.19 -18.57
N VAL A 222 23.99 -9.70 -17.65
CA VAL A 222 23.51 -10.46 -16.49
C VAL A 222 22.75 -9.58 -15.52
N LEU A 223 23.24 -8.37 -15.23
CA LEU A 223 22.52 -7.40 -14.40
C LEU A 223 21.20 -6.98 -15.05
N ARG A 224 21.19 -6.78 -16.38
CA ARG A 224 19.96 -6.46 -17.12
C ARG A 224 18.98 -7.64 -17.18
N CYS A 225 19.49 -8.87 -17.27
CA CYS A 225 18.68 -10.09 -17.16
C CYS A 225 18.03 -10.22 -15.78
N LEU A 226 18.79 -9.92 -14.73
CA LEU A 226 18.34 -10.08 -13.35
C LEU A 226 17.22 -9.08 -13.00
N SER A 227 17.34 -7.85 -13.49
CA SER A 227 16.28 -6.84 -13.45
C SER A 227 16.59 -5.71 -14.44
N PRO A 228 15.86 -5.62 -15.56
CA PRO A 228 16.08 -4.55 -16.52
C PRO A 228 15.75 -3.19 -15.91
N GLU A 229 14.75 -3.13 -15.00
CA GLU A 229 14.32 -1.86 -14.41
C GLU A 229 15.37 -1.28 -13.45
N CYS A 230 16.00 -2.12 -12.64
CA CYS A 230 17.09 -1.68 -11.76
C CYS A 230 18.37 -1.40 -12.55
N TYR A 231 18.60 -2.12 -13.65
CA TYR A 231 19.75 -1.89 -14.52
C TYR A 231 19.63 -0.53 -15.21
N ASP A 232 18.50 -0.25 -15.87
CA ASP A 232 18.31 0.99 -16.60
C ASP A 232 18.35 2.21 -15.64
N LEU A 233 17.86 2.07 -14.41
CA LEU A 233 17.90 3.12 -13.39
C LEU A 233 19.33 3.49 -12.96
N ILE A 234 20.26 2.53 -12.91
CA ILE A 234 21.58 2.69 -12.28
C ILE A 234 22.70 2.77 -13.31
N TYR A 235 22.58 1.98 -14.38
CA TYR A 235 23.58 1.78 -15.43
C TYR A 235 23.07 2.18 -16.82
N GLY A 236 21.78 2.50 -17.00
CA GLY A 236 21.20 2.75 -18.33
C GLY A 236 21.80 3.95 -19.07
N GLY A 237 22.25 4.97 -18.34
CA GLY A 237 22.93 6.13 -18.90
C GLY A 237 24.44 5.96 -19.08
N ASP A 238 25.04 5.00 -18.38
CA ASP A 238 26.48 4.79 -18.33
C ASP A 238 26.79 3.32 -17.96
N PRO A 239 26.79 2.39 -18.92
CA PRO A 239 27.08 0.97 -18.68
C PRO A 239 28.49 0.75 -18.13
N LEU A 240 28.72 -0.37 -17.45
CA LEU A 240 30.07 -0.69 -16.97
C LEU A 240 31.06 -0.83 -18.12
N GLU A 241 32.27 -0.29 -17.94
CA GLU A 241 33.38 -0.38 -18.91
C GLU A 241 34.42 -1.46 -18.55
N GLU A 242 35.28 -1.83 -19.49
CA GLU A 242 36.30 -2.86 -19.29
C GLU A 242 37.31 -2.46 -18.20
N GLY A 243 37.37 -3.25 -17.13
CA GLY A 243 38.24 -3.00 -15.97
C GLY A 243 37.62 -2.09 -14.89
N GLU A 244 36.40 -1.61 -15.08
CA GLU A 244 35.70 -0.80 -14.09
C GLU A 244 35.15 -1.68 -12.94
N LEU A 245 35.37 -1.23 -11.70
CA LEU A 245 34.79 -1.84 -10.50
C LEU A 245 34.04 -0.78 -9.70
N ASP A 246 32.74 -0.65 -9.99
CA ASP A 246 31.87 0.28 -9.26
C ASP A 246 31.13 -0.41 -8.11
N TYR A 247 31.76 -0.34 -6.93
CA TYR A 247 31.18 -0.88 -5.70
C TYR A 247 29.94 -0.10 -5.24
N VAL A 248 29.86 1.20 -5.50
CA VAL A 248 28.77 2.07 -5.02
C VAL A 248 27.50 1.76 -5.80
N ARG A 249 27.56 1.83 -7.13
CA ARG A 249 26.44 1.46 -8.01
C ARG A 249 26.04 0.00 -7.82
N GLY A 250 27.00 -0.88 -7.52
CA GLY A 250 26.71 -2.27 -7.16
C GLY A 250 25.86 -2.41 -5.89
N GLN A 251 26.10 -1.59 -4.85
CA GLN A 251 25.25 -1.56 -3.65
C GLN A 251 23.87 -0.97 -3.94
N GLU A 252 23.81 0.11 -4.72
CA GLU A 252 22.55 0.72 -5.15
C GLU A 252 21.69 -0.27 -5.93
N TYR A 253 22.32 -1.09 -6.78
CA TYR A 253 21.64 -2.12 -7.56
C TYR A 253 21.09 -3.23 -6.64
N LYS A 254 21.90 -3.69 -5.67
CA LYS A 254 21.43 -4.64 -4.65
C LYS A 254 20.23 -4.09 -3.87
N TYR A 255 20.30 -2.82 -3.46
CA TYR A 255 19.21 -2.15 -2.76
C TYR A 255 17.96 -2.02 -3.63
N CYS A 256 18.11 -1.62 -4.90
CA CYS A 256 17.03 -1.57 -5.87
C CYS A 256 16.32 -2.93 -5.98
N MET A 257 17.09 -4.02 -6.15
CA MET A 257 16.54 -5.39 -6.24
C MET A 257 15.74 -5.81 -5.01
N HIS A 258 16.23 -5.49 -3.82
CA HIS A 258 15.54 -5.79 -2.57
C HIS A 258 14.22 -5.00 -2.46
N LYS A 259 14.21 -3.73 -2.89
CA LYS A 259 13.01 -2.88 -2.91
C LYS A 259 12.02 -3.28 -4.02
N TYR A 260 12.51 -3.63 -5.20
CA TYR A 260 11.69 -4.04 -6.35
C TYR A 260 10.94 -5.35 -6.07
N GLY A 261 11.56 -6.28 -5.33
CA GLY A 261 10.89 -7.50 -4.86
C GLY A 261 9.63 -7.19 -4.05
N LEU A 262 9.67 -6.16 -3.19
CA LEU A 262 8.50 -5.74 -2.41
C LEU A 262 7.38 -5.13 -3.27
N LEU A 263 7.74 -4.43 -4.35
CA LEU A 263 6.79 -3.76 -5.25
C LEU A 263 6.17 -4.71 -6.28
N LYS A 264 6.94 -5.65 -6.85
CA LYS A 264 6.46 -6.59 -7.88
C LYS A 264 5.43 -7.60 -7.35
N HIS A 265 5.52 -7.96 -6.06
CA HIS A 265 4.47 -8.74 -5.37
C HIS A 265 3.13 -8.00 -5.31
N SER A 266 3.12 -6.66 -5.27
CA SER A 266 1.90 -5.85 -5.35
C SER A 266 1.33 -5.82 -6.77
N GLN A 267 2.18 -5.81 -7.79
CA GLN A 267 1.77 -5.71 -9.21
C GLN A 267 1.27 -7.03 -9.82
N LEU A 268 1.96 -8.17 -9.57
CA LEU A 268 1.52 -9.49 -10.09
C LEU A 268 0.19 -9.97 -9.48
N LEU A 269 -0.16 -9.50 -8.28
CA LEU A 269 -1.48 -9.70 -7.67
C LEU A 269 -2.57 -8.93 -8.44
N LYS A 270 -2.27 -7.73 -8.95
CA LYS A 270 -3.20 -6.92 -9.76
C LYS A 270 -3.49 -7.58 -11.10
N ASP A 271 -2.47 -8.05 -11.82
CA ASP A 271 -2.66 -8.64 -13.15
C ASP A 271 -3.45 -9.96 -13.10
N ARG A 272 -3.26 -10.76 -12.05
CA ARG A 272 -4.00 -12.02 -11.85
C ARG A 272 -5.44 -11.80 -11.39
N ILE A 273 -5.71 -10.74 -10.62
CA ILE A 273 -7.07 -10.35 -10.19
C ILE A 273 -7.84 -9.70 -11.35
N VAL A 274 -7.23 -8.76 -12.06
CA VAL A 274 -7.84 -8.07 -13.21
C VAL A 274 -8.08 -9.06 -14.35
N GLY A 275 -7.12 -9.96 -14.66
CA GLY A 275 -7.32 -11.00 -15.67
C GLY A 275 -8.44 -12.01 -15.34
N SER A 276 -8.69 -12.26 -14.05
CA SER A 276 -9.80 -13.11 -13.60
C SER A 276 -11.14 -12.36 -13.63
N PHE A 277 -11.15 -11.06 -13.34
CA PHE A 277 -12.33 -10.20 -13.39
C PHE A 277 -12.79 -9.92 -14.84
N VAL A 278 -11.86 -9.72 -15.77
CA VAL A 278 -12.17 -9.55 -17.20
C VAL A 278 -12.75 -10.83 -17.80
N LYS A 279 -12.18 -12.01 -17.48
CA LYS A 279 -12.77 -13.31 -17.89
C LYS A 279 -14.16 -13.58 -17.27
N TRP A 280 -14.40 -13.12 -16.03
CA TRP A 280 -15.72 -13.22 -15.39
C TRP A 280 -16.75 -12.24 -16.00
N SER A 281 -16.31 -11.03 -16.37
CA SER A 281 -17.09 -10.02 -17.08
C SER A 281 -17.53 -10.53 -18.46
N ASP A 282 -16.62 -11.07 -19.26
CA ASP A 282 -16.93 -11.55 -20.62
C ASP A 282 -17.86 -12.78 -20.61
N SER A 283 -17.75 -13.64 -19.58
CA SER A 283 -18.62 -14.80 -19.43
C SER A 283 -20.04 -14.43 -18.95
N ASN A 284 -20.21 -13.33 -18.19
CA ASN A 284 -21.53 -12.83 -17.77
C ASN A 284 -22.18 -11.86 -18.77
N TYR A 285 -21.39 -11.22 -19.65
CA TYR A 285 -21.91 -10.32 -20.68
C TYR A 285 -22.56 -11.07 -21.85
N TYR A 286 -22.20 -12.33 -22.11
CA TYR A 286 -22.85 -13.19 -23.12
C TYR A 286 -24.06 -14.01 -22.60
N SER A 287 -24.28 -14.08 -21.28
CA SER A 287 -25.38 -14.86 -20.68
C SER A 287 -26.67 -14.04 -20.47
N SER A 288 -26.60 -12.71 -20.57
CA SER A 288 -27.68 -11.79 -20.19
C SER A 288 -28.49 -11.20 -21.35
N ARG A 289 -28.38 -11.76 -22.58
CA ARG A 289 -29.19 -11.36 -23.76
C ARG A 289 -29.96 -12.49 -24.47
N GLY A 290 -30.29 -13.56 -23.76
CA GLY A 290 -31.41 -14.43 -24.15
C GLY A 290 -32.64 -14.08 -23.32
N TRP A 291 -33.85 -14.17 -23.89
CA TRP A 291 -35.15 -13.90 -23.26
C TRP A 291 -35.67 -12.45 -23.31
N VAL A 292 -35.97 -11.97 -24.53
CA VAL A 292 -37.32 -11.45 -24.85
C VAL A 292 -37.62 -11.83 -26.30
N ALA A 293 -38.40 -12.89 -26.49
CA ALA A 293 -39.09 -13.22 -27.73
C ALA A 293 -40.46 -13.79 -27.35
N LEU A 294 -41.48 -13.32 -28.08
CA LEU A 294 -42.93 -13.50 -27.95
C LEU A 294 -43.64 -12.45 -27.07
#